data_AF-A0A3B9M711-F1
#
_entry.id   AF-A0A3B9M711-F1
#
_cell.length_a   1.000
_cell.length_b   1.000
_cell.length_c   1.000
_cell.angle_alpha   90.00
_cell.angle_beta   90.00
_cell.angle_gamma   90.00
#
_symmetry.space_group_name_H-M   'P 1'
#
loop_
_entity.id
_entity.type
_entity.pdbx_description
1 polymer ?
#
loop_
_entity_poly.entity_id
_entity_poly.type
_entity_poly.pdbx_seq_one_letter_code
_entity_poly.pdbx_strand_id
1 'polypeptide(L)'
;LRAHDLKSAFYGPRSMVRIASLEMHPKDVLDRRPLLKGNAGIGYCNVTKCCTEVCPEHIHITDNAIIPLKERVDDVYFDPVRSLMNRLGGRFRKRPAD
;
A
#
# COMPACT_ATOMS: atom_id res chain seq x y z
N LEU A 1 -9.93 -4.78 -12.59
CA LEU A 1 -10.14 -3.31 -12.63
C LEU A 1 -10.56 -2.81 -14.01
N ARG A 2 -9.72 -2.91 -15.07
CA ARG A 2 -10.12 -2.50 -16.44
C ARG A 2 -11.17 -3.39 -17.11
N ALA A 3 -11.17 -4.70 -16.82
CA ALA A 3 -12.14 -5.65 -17.38
C ALA A 3 -13.43 -5.83 -16.53
N HIS A 4 -13.48 -5.25 -15.32
CA HIS A 4 -14.57 -5.48 -14.35
C HIS A 4 -15.26 -4.18 -13.89
N ASP A 5 -15.05 -3.07 -14.60
CA ASP A 5 -15.61 -1.71 -14.35
C ASP A 5 -15.55 -1.15 -12.91
N LEU A 6 -14.72 -1.74 -12.05
CA LEU A 6 -14.46 -1.32 -10.65
C LEU A 6 -13.56 -0.07 -10.57
N LYS A 7 -13.68 0.88 -11.51
CA LYS A 7 -12.80 2.06 -11.60
C LYS A 7 -12.92 2.96 -10.36
N SER A 8 -14.07 2.98 -9.70
CA SER A 8 -14.30 3.75 -8.47
C SER A 8 -13.67 3.13 -7.22
N ALA A 9 -13.35 1.84 -7.25
CA ALA A 9 -12.83 1.11 -6.09
C ALA A 9 -11.32 1.21 -5.92
N PHE A 10 -10.59 1.71 -6.92
CA PHE A 10 -9.14 1.85 -6.90
C PHE A 10 -8.74 3.23 -7.40
N TYR A 11 -7.95 3.96 -6.61
CA TYR A 11 -7.53 5.34 -6.95
C TYR A 11 -6.61 5.43 -8.17
N GLY A 12 -6.09 4.31 -8.66
CA GLY A 12 -5.26 4.27 -9.85
C GLY A 12 -3.76 4.44 -9.56
N PRO A 13 -2.90 4.09 -10.53
CA PRO A 13 -1.45 4.06 -10.36
C PRO A 13 -0.85 5.45 -10.07
N ARG A 14 -1.35 6.51 -10.71
CA ARG A 14 -0.87 7.89 -10.48
C ARG A 14 -1.08 8.32 -9.02
N SER A 15 -2.26 8.07 -8.47
CA SER A 15 -2.58 8.38 -7.07
C SER A 15 -1.74 7.57 -6.10
N MET A 16 -1.43 6.30 -6.44
CA MET A 16 -0.53 5.46 -5.64
C MET A 16 0.88 6.03 -5.58
N VAL A 17 1.43 6.57 -6.68
CA VAL A 17 2.72 7.27 -6.65
C VAL A 17 2.68 8.47 -5.70
N ARG A 18 1.60 9.24 -5.72
CA ARG A 18 1.45 10.38 -4.78
C ARG A 18 1.39 9.91 -3.33
N ILE A 19 0.62 8.87 -3.03
CA ILE A 19 0.54 8.33 -1.66
C ILE A 19 1.90 7.77 -1.23
N ALA A 20 2.58 7.02 -2.10
CA ALA A 20 3.94 6.54 -1.87
C ALA A 20 4.90 7.67 -1.50
N SER A 21 4.89 8.76 -2.27
CA SER A 21 5.77 9.91 -2.00
C SER A 21 5.58 10.53 -0.62
N LEU A 22 4.39 10.40 -0.02
CA LEU A 22 4.08 10.88 1.33
C LEU A 22 4.41 9.80 2.37
N GLU A 23 3.93 8.58 2.16
CA GLU A 23 4.06 7.47 3.10
C GLU A 23 5.52 7.02 3.30
N MET A 24 6.40 7.20 2.31
CA MET A 24 7.83 6.87 2.45
C MET A 24 8.69 8.08 2.82
N HIS A 25 8.09 9.26 2.97
CA HIS A 25 8.86 10.46 3.24
C HIS A 25 9.36 10.46 4.69
N PRO A 26 10.66 10.67 4.96
CA PRO A 26 11.23 10.51 6.31
C PRO A 26 10.69 11.51 7.34
N LYS A 27 10.12 12.63 6.88
CA LYS A 27 9.48 13.64 7.76
C LYS A 27 7.97 13.49 7.87
N ASP A 28 7.36 12.53 7.17
CA ASP A 28 5.93 12.30 7.29
C ASP A 28 5.66 11.38 8.49
N VAL A 29 4.75 11.82 9.35
CA VAL A 29 4.37 11.13 10.59
C VAL A 29 2.98 10.49 10.49
N LEU A 30 2.24 10.74 9.41
CA LEU A 30 0.87 10.25 9.24
C LEU A 30 0.87 8.84 8.66
N ASP A 31 0.14 7.93 9.32
CA ASP A 31 -0.10 6.58 8.82
C ASP A 31 -1.30 6.54 7.86
N ARG A 32 -1.06 6.19 6.59
CA ARG A 32 -2.11 6.05 5.57
C ARG A 32 -2.39 4.59 5.22
N ARG A 33 -1.84 3.62 5.93
CA ARG A 33 -2.16 2.18 5.73
C ARG A 33 -3.67 1.88 5.81
N PRO A 34 -4.47 2.48 6.71
CA PRO A 34 -5.92 2.29 6.70
C PRO A 34 -6.60 2.82 5.43
N LEU A 35 -6.16 3.99 4.94
CA LEU A 35 -6.63 4.57 3.68
C LEU A 35 -6.28 3.64 2.50
N LEU A 36 -5.07 3.10 2.47
CA LEU A 36 -4.57 2.21 1.43
C LEU A 36 -5.41 0.92 1.34
N LYS A 37 -5.68 0.29 2.48
CA LYS A 37 -6.48 -0.94 2.57
C LYS A 37 -7.94 -0.69 2.17
N GLY A 38 -8.52 0.43 2.61
CA GLY A 38 -9.92 0.79 2.36
C GLY A 38 -10.06 1.56 1.05
N ASN A 39 -10.26 2.88 1.18
CA ASN A 39 -10.73 3.74 0.08
C ASN A 39 -9.78 3.79 -1.12
N ALA A 40 -8.46 3.74 -0.91
CA ALA A 40 -7.53 3.81 -2.04
C ALA A 40 -7.48 2.50 -2.84
N GLY A 41 -7.95 1.39 -2.24
CA GLY A 41 -8.17 0.12 -2.93
C GLY A 41 -6.89 -0.59 -3.37
N ILE A 42 -5.79 -0.48 -2.62
CA ILE A 42 -4.51 -1.06 -3.04
C ILE A 42 -4.56 -2.59 -3.23
N GLY A 43 -5.51 -3.25 -2.55
CA GLY A 43 -5.79 -4.67 -2.70
C GLY A 43 -6.25 -5.06 -4.11
N TYR A 44 -6.82 -4.14 -4.88
CA TYR A 44 -7.33 -4.43 -6.23
C TYR A 44 -6.26 -4.42 -7.32
N CYS A 45 -5.03 -3.97 -7.02
CA CYS A 45 -3.92 -4.01 -7.97
C CYS A 45 -3.24 -5.38 -7.96
N ASN A 46 -3.19 -6.02 -9.13
CA ASN A 46 -2.61 -7.36 -9.34
C ASN A 46 -1.12 -7.34 -9.74
N VAL A 47 -0.45 -6.19 -9.68
CA VAL A 47 1.01 -6.07 -9.91
C VAL A 47 1.46 -6.59 -11.29
N THR A 48 0.59 -6.57 -12.31
CA THR A 48 0.90 -7.04 -13.67
C THR A 48 1.76 -6.07 -14.49
N LYS A 49 2.27 -5.00 -13.88
CA LYS A 49 3.06 -3.92 -14.53
C LYS A 49 2.37 -3.16 -15.67
N CYS A 50 1.06 -3.33 -15.87
CA CYS A 50 0.30 -2.63 -16.92
C CYS A 50 0.28 -1.10 -16.83
N CYS A 51 0.64 -0.51 -15.68
CA CYS A 51 0.82 0.94 -15.54
C CYS A 51 2.24 1.41 -15.86
N THR A 52 3.24 0.54 -15.67
CA THR A 52 4.64 0.83 -15.98
C THR A 52 4.87 0.79 -17.49
N GLU A 53 4.34 -0.23 -18.17
CA GLU A 53 4.53 -0.46 -19.61
C GLU A 53 4.00 0.68 -20.50
N VAL A 54 2.92 1.33 -20.05
CA VAL A 54 2.25 2.40 -20.80
C VAL A 54 2.66 3.81 -20.35
N CYS A 55 3.57 3.93 -19.36
CA CYS A 55 3.93 5.23 -18.82
C CYS A 55 4.88 5.96 -19.79
N PRO A 56 4.51 7.15 -20.30
CA PRO A 56 5.35 7.89 -21.25
C PRO A 56 6.66 8.38 -20.64
N GLU A 57 6.69 8.56 -19.32
CA GLU A 57 7.87 9.00 -18.57
C GLU A 57 8.77 7.82 -18.13
N HIS A 58 8.44 6.59 -18.54
CA HIS A 58 9.17 5.37 -18.18
C HIS A 58 9.40 5.17 -16.67
N ILE A 59 8.48 5.69 -15.85
CA ILE A 59 8.56 5.56 -14.39
C ILE A 59 8.19 4.11 -14.00
N HIS A 60 9.03 3.48 -13.19
CA HIS A 60 8.78 2.15 -12.61
C HIS A 60 7.73 2.21 -11.48
N ILE A 61 6.51 2.62 -11.79
CA ILE A 61 5.42 2.85 -10.82
C ILE A 61 5.13 1.60 -9.99
N THR A 62 5.10 0.43 -10.64
CA THR A 62 4.79 -0.82 -9.95
C THR A 62 5.85 -1.14 -8.88
N ASP A 63 7.12 -1.04 -9.26
CA ASP A 63 8.25 -1.45 -8.43
C ASP A 63 8.57 -0.42 -7.34
N ASN A 64 8.52 0.88 -7.67
CA ASN A 64 8.94 1.95 -6.74
C ASN A 64 7.79 2.53 -5.90
N ALA A 65 6.52 2.26 -6.24
CA ALA A 65 5.38 2.79 -5.51
C ALA A 65 4.37 1.72 -5.08
N ILE A 66 3.86 0.90 -6.01
CA ILE A 66 2.76 -0.02 -5.70
C ILE A 66 3.22 -1.15 -4.77
N ILE A 67 4.33 -1.82 -5.09
CA ILE A 67 4.85 -2.94 -4.29
C ILE A 67 5.17 -2.49 -2.84
N PRO A 68 5.95 -1.40 -2.61
CA PRO A 68 6.24 -0.94 -1.26
C PRO A 68 5.00 -0.57 -0.45
N LEU A 69 3.99 0.01 -1.11
CA LEU A 69 2.72 0.32 -0.44
C LEU A 69 1.92 -0.94 -0.10
N LYS A 70 1.95 -1.97 -0.94
CA LYS A 70 1.30 -3.26 -0.67
C LYS A 70 1.98 -3.96 0.50
N GLU A 71 3.31 -4.08 0.47
CA GLU A 71 4.10 -4.70 1.54
C GLU A 71 3.77 -4.10 2.91
N ARG A 72 3.69 -2.76 3.02
CA ARG A 72 3.33 -2.08 4.28
C ARG A 72 1.92 -2.38 4.77
N VAL A 73 0.96 -2.58 3.86
CA VAL A 73 -0.41 -2.98 4.22
C VAL A 73 -0.41 -4.45 4.62
N ASP A 74 0.34 -5.29 3.92
CA ASP A 74 0.45 -6.72 4.16
C ASP A 74 1.08 -7.02 5.53
N ASP A 75 2.17 -6.33 5.88
CA ASP A 75 2.84 -6.43 7.18
C ASP A 75 1.94 -6.10 8.38
N VAL A 76 0.92 -5.24 8.18
CA VAL A 76 0.03 -4.80 9.26
C VAL A 76 -1.23 -5.66 9.34
N TYR A 77 -1.81 -6.01 8.20
CA TYR A 77 -3.16 -6.58 8.16
C TYR A 77 -3.19 -8.06 7.76
N PHE A 78 -2.16 -8.56 7.07
CA PHE A 78 -2.16 -9.88 6.47
C PHE A 78 -1.03 -10.80 6.99
N ASP A 79 -0.06 -10.29 7.75
CA ASP A 79 0.98 -11.10 8.39
C ASP A 79 0.38 -12.08 9.45
N PRO A 80 0.42 -13.41 9.20
CA PRO A 80 -0.13 -14.41 10.10
C PRO A 80 0.68 -14.56 11.38
N VAL A 81 2.00 -14.33 11.35
CA VAL A 81 2.89 -14.43 12.52
C VAL A 81 2.54 -13.30 13.49
N ARG A 82 2.41 -12.08 12.97
CA ARG A 82 1.99 -10.92 13.76
C ARG A 82 0.59 -11.10 14.35
N SER A 83 -0.36 -11.61 13.57
CA SER A 83 -1.73 -11.90 14.03
C SER A 83 -1.75 -12.95 15.14
N LEU A 84 -1.00 -14.04 14.99
CA LEU A 84 -0.88 -15.09 15.99
C LEU A 84 -0.19 -14.57 17.26
N MET A 85 0.88 -13.79 17.13
CA MET A 85 1.57 -13.16 18.27
C MET A 85 0.64 -12.22 19.04
N ASN A 86 -0.18 -11.41 18.36
CA ASN A 86 -1.17 -10.55 19.00
C ASN A 86 -2.26 -11.33 19.74
N ARG A 87 -2.59 -12.55 19.28
CA ARG A 87 -3.61 -13.42 19.89
C ARG A 87 -3.08 -14.23 21.08
N LEU A 88 -1.84 -14.69 21.01
CA LEU A 88 -1.22 -15.58 22.02
C LEU A 88 -0.38 -14.82 23.07
N GLY A 89 0.29 -13.75 22.67
CA GLY A 89 1.26 -13.03 23.49
C GLY A 89 0.75 -11.63 23.84
N GLY A 90 0.37 -11.44 25.09
CA GLY A 90 0.05 -10.12 25.61
C GLY A 90 1.09 -9.06 25.23
N ARG A 91 0.61 -7.99 24.58
CA ARG A 91 1.10 -6.62 24.78
C ARG A 91 2.62 -6.42 24.69
N PHE A 92 3.28 -6.88 23.63
CA PHE A 92 4.56 -6.27 23.23
C PHE A 92 4.30 -4.93 22.51
N ARG A 93 3.83 -3.91 23.26
CA ARG A 93 3.92 -2.51 22.85
C ARG A 93 5.38 -2.07 22.99
N LYS A 94 6.04 -1.77 21.87
CA LYS A 94 7.17 -0.82 21.75
C LYS A 94 7.03 -0.16 20.37
N ARG A 95 7.11 1.15 20.16
CA ARG A 95 7.21 2.39 20.96
C ARG A 95 6.48 3.47 20.13
N PRO A 96 6.06 4.62 20.71
CA PRO A 96 5.62 5.76 19.90
C PRO A 96 6.77 6.19 18.99
N ALA A 97 6.47 6.46 17.72
CA ALA A 97 7.31 7.32 16.90
C ALA A 97 6.99 8.75 17.32
N ASP A 98 8.03 9.48 17.72
CA ASP A 98 7.96 10.89 18.08
C ASP A 98 7.46 11.75 16.91
#